data_AF-A0A7C2WLQ0-F1
#
_entry.id   AF-A0A7C2WLQ0-F1
#
_cell.length_a   1.000
_cell.length_b   1.000
_cell.length_c   1.000
_cell.angle_alpha   90.00
_cell.angle_beta   90.00
_cell.angle_gamma   90.00
#
_symmetry.space_group_name_H-M   'P 1'
#
loop_
_entity.id
_entity.type
_entity.pdbx_description
1 polymer ?
#
loop_
_entity_poly.entity_id
_entity_poly.type
_entity_poly.pdbx_seq_one_letter_code
_entity_poly.pdbx_strand_id
1 'polypeptide(L)'
;MSEGILSLVEEIERLAAYDGPWRTLRGEAAALRRAAAELRERMDRLDDVLIVALVGGSGVGKSTLLNAIAGDQIAETSEMRPCTAVPMVYHPPGARFHFDAPDAAGESWKSVPRSALEHLILIDTPDSDTIVREHREAVIRTLEKCDLIIM
;
A
#
# COMPACT_ATOMS: atom_id res chain seq x y z
N MET A 1 -15.74 2.18 -1.59
CA MET A 1 -16.56 1.98 -0.36
C MET A 1 -15.97 2.66 0.88
N SER A 2 -14.67 2.97 0.92
CA SER A 2 -13.96 3.57 2.06
C SER A 2 -14.38 5.01 2.40
N GLU A 3 -14.70 5.84 1.41
CA GLU A 3 -15.00 7.27 1.60
C GLU A 3 -16.24 7.53 2.47
N GLY A 4 -17.29 6.72 2.32
CA GLY A 4 -18.51 6.84 3.11
C GLY A 4 -18.36 6.42 4.57
N ILE A 5 -17.51 5.42 4.84
CA ILE A 5 -17.23 4.95 6.20
C ILE A 5 -16.30 5.96 6.92
N LEU A 6 -15.30 6.49 6.22
CA LEU A 6 -14.42 7.53 6.78
C LEU A 6 -15.22 8.77 7.21
N SER A 7 -16.13 9.25 6.35
CA SER A 7 -17.02 10.37 6.67
C SER A 7 -17.91 10.10 7.89
N LEU A 8 -18.37 8.85 8.06
CA LEU A 8 -19.15 8.45 9.23
C LEU A 8 -18.30 8.45 10.51
N VAL A 9 -17.05 7.96 10.45
CA VAL A 9 -16.13 7.99 11.60
C VAL A 9 -15.83 9.43 12.00
N GLU A 10 -15.52 10.30 11.05
CA GLU A 10 -15.28 11.73 11.31
C GLU A 10 -16.50 12.41 11.95
N GLU A 11 -17.71 12.04 11.53
CA GLU A 11 -18.93 12.56 12.14
C GLU A 11 -19.11 12.08 13.59
N ILE A 12 -18.83 10.80 13.87
CA ILE A 12 -18.89 10.26 15.23
C ILE A 12 -17.84 10.95 16.13
N GLU A 13 -16.64 11.22 15.61
CA GLU A 13 -15.60 11.97 16.33
C GLU A 13 -16.03 13.41 16.64
N ARG A 14 -16.67 14.08 15.68
CA ARG A 14 -17.23 15.43 15.87
C ARG A 14 -18.33 15.44 16.94
N LEU A 15 -19.23 14.47 16.92
CA LEU A 15 -20.27 14.32 17.95
C LEU A 15 -19.67 14.00 19.33
N ALA A 16 -18.60 13.21 19.38
CA ALA A 16 -17.90 12.89 20.63
C ALA A 16 -17.13 14.09 21.22
N ALA A 17 -16.72 15.04 20.38
CA ALA A 17 -16.06 16.28 20.77
C ALA A 17 -17.04 17.43 21.08
N TYR A 18 -18.34 17.23 20.89
CA TYR A 18 -19.35 18.25 21.10
C TYR A 18 -19.36 18.79 22.54
N ASP A 19 -19.24 20.11 22.67
CA ASP A 19 -19.21 20.84 23.95
C ASP A 19 -20.41 21.79 24.13
N GLY A 20 -21.31 21.85 23.14
CA GLY A 20 -22.51 22.69 23.15
C GLY A 20 -23.58 22.24 24.16
N PRO A 21 -24.78 22.85 24.17
CA PRO A 21 -25.75 22.74 25.28
C PRO A 21 -26.28 21.32 25.58
N TRP A 22 -26.22 20.38 24.65
CA TRP A 22 -26.89 19.09 24.77
C TRP A 22 -26.18 18.13 25.76
N ARG A 23 -26.63 18.11 27.01
CA ARG A 23 -26.03 17.33 28.11
C ARG A 23 -25.99 15.83 27.83
N THR A 24 -27.05 15.27 27.26
CA THR A 24 -27.11 13.83 26.93
C THR A 24 -26.01 13.43 25.96
N LEU A 25 -25.79 14.24 24.91
CA LEU A 25 -24.74 13.98 23.92
C LEU A 25 -23.34 14.02 24.56
N ARG A 26 -23.10 14.98 25.46
CA ARG A 26 -21.84 15.04 26.23
C ARG A 26 -21.65 13.83 27.15
N GLY A 27 -22.74 13.29 27.70
CA GLY A 27 -22.72 12.05 28.49
C GLY A 27 -22.28 10.82 27.69
N GLU A 28 -22.61 10.79 26.40
CA GLU A 28 -22.25 9.70 25.49
C GLU A 28 -20.86 9.82 24.86
N ALA A 29 -20.14 10.92 25.11
CA ALA A 29 -18.86 11.21 24.46
C ALA A 29 -17.83 10.08 24.60
N ALA A 30 -17.77 9.42 25.75
CA ALA A 30 -16.85 8.29 25.97
C ALA A 30 -17.24 7.05 25.14
N ALA A 31 -18.53 6.78 24.97
CA ALA A 31 -19.01 5.69 24.14
C ALA A 31 -18.77 5.97 22.65
N LEU A 32 -19.03 7.20 22.20
CA LEU A 32 -18.76 7.62 20.81
C LEU A 32 -17.27 7.56 20.46
N ARG A 33 -16.38 8.00 21.37
CA ARG A 33 -14.91 7.85 21.16
C ARG A 33 -14.49 6.39 21.02
N ARG A 34 -15.03 5.49 21.86
CA ARG A 34 -14.73 4.05 21.75
C ARG A 34 -15.22 3.47 20.42
N ALA A 35 -16.44 3.83 20.01
CA ALA A 35 -17.01 3.36 18.75
C ALA A 35 -16.21 3.87 17.53
N ALA A 36 -15.79 5.15 17.53
CA ALA A 36 -14.92 5.70 16.47
C ALA A 36 -13.56 4.98 16.40
N ALA A 37 -12.93 4.73 17.56
CA ALA A 37 -11.66 4.01 17.62
C ALA A 37 -11.78 2.58 17.10
N GLU A 38 -12.83 1.85 17.51
CA GLU A 38 -13.09 0.48 17.03
C GLU A 38 -13.37 0.43 15.52
N LEU A 39 -14.14 1.40 15.00
CA LEU A 39 -14.37 1.50 13.56
C LEU A 39 -13.09 1.81 12.80
N ARG A 40 -12.23 2.69 13.33
CA ARG A 40 -10.94 3.01 12.70
C ARG A 40 -10.00 1.80 12.68
N GLU A 41 -9.90 1.06 13.78
CA GLU A 41 -9.13 -0.19 13.84
C GLU A 41 -9.66 -1.25 12.86
N ARG A 42 -10.98 -1.38 12.75
CA ARG A 42 -11.59 -2.29 11.76
C ARG A 42 -11.36 -1.84 10.33
N MET A 43 -11.36 -0.53 10.06
CA MET A 43 -11.01 0.02 8.75
C MET A 43 -9.55 -0.28 8.41
N ASP A 44 -8.63 -0.07 9.34
CA ASP A 44 -7.21 -0.39 9.13
C ASP A 44 -7.00 -1.88 8.78
N ARG A 45 -7.79 -2.78 9.36
CA ARG A 45 -7.77 -4.23 9.02
C ARG A 45 -8.50 -4.58 7.72
N LEU A 46 -9.53 -3.81 7.33
CA LEU A 46 -10.22 -4.00 6.05
C LEU A 46 -9.37 -3.52 4.87
N ASP A 47 -8.41 -2.64 5.15
CA ASP A 47 -7.37 -2.20 4.23
C ASP A 47 -6.16 -3.17 4.18
N ASP A 48 -6.23 -4.36 4.78
CA ASP A 48 -5.20 -5.41 4.63
C ASP A 48 -5.13 -5.85 3.16
N VAL A 49 -4.24 -5.20 2.43
CA VAL A 49 -3.83 -5.55 1.08
C VAL A 49 -2.76 -6.63 1.17
N LEU A 50 -2.87 -7.68 0.34
CA LEU A 50 -1.81 -8.68 0.23
C LEU A 50 -0.62 -8.06 -0.50
N ILE A 51 0.56 -8.06 0.10
CA ILE A 51 1.78 -7.53 -0.51
C ILE A 51 2.58 -8.69 -1.09
N VAL A 52 2.66 -8.75 -2.43
CA VAL A 52 3.37 -9.80 -3.16
C VAL A 52 4.54 -9.23 -3.94
N ALA A 53 5.74 -9.76 -3.72
CA ALA A 53 6.92 -9.41 -4.51
C ALA A 53 7.27 -10.48 -5.54
N LEU A 54 7.65 -10.02 -6.73
CA LEU A 54 8.21 -10.83 -7.81
C LEU A 54 9.72 -10.58 -7.87
N VAL A 55 10.52 -11.63 -7.68
CA VAL A 55 11.98 -11.59 -7.68
C VAL A 55 12.50 -12.54 -8.73
N GLY A 56 13.56 -12.16 -9.45
CA GLY A 56 14.12 -13.00 -10.51
C GLY A 56 14.93 -12.20 -11.51
N GLY A 57 15.77 -12.90 -12.28
CA GLY A 57 16.66 -12.30 -13.27
C GLY A 57 15.95 -11.63 -14.45
N SER A 58 16.76 -11.09 -15.36
CA SER A 58 16.25 -10.54 -16.61
C SER A 58 15.62 -11.62 -17.49
N GLY A 59 14.52 -11.28 -18.19
CA GLY A 59 13.88 -12.16 -19.18
C GLY A 59 13.10 -13.36 -18.63
N VAL A 60 13.03 -13.57 -17.30
CA VAL A 60 12.35 -14.74 -16.71
C VAL A 60 10.81 -14.65 -16.71
N GLY A 61 10.26 -13.53 -17.19
CA GLY A 61 8.80 -13.35 -17.31
C GLY A 61 8.09 -12.72 -16.10
N LYS A 62 8.81 -12.08 -15.16
CA LYS A 62 8.20 -11.37 -14.01
C LYS A 62 7.08 -10.42 -14.43
N SER A 63 7.32 -9.53 -15.40
CA SER A 63 6.32 -8.58 -15.89
C SER A 63 5.11 -9.26 -16.53
N THR A 64 5.32 -10.43 -17.18
CA THR A 64 4.21 -11.24 -17.72
C THR A 64 3.36 -11.83 -16.61
N LEU A 65 3.99 -12.39 -15.57
CA LEU A 65 3.29 -12.91 -14.40
C LEU A 65 2.57 -11.79 -13.63
N LEU A 66 3.21 -10.63 -13.49
CA LEU A 66 2.64 -9.44 -12.87
C LEU A 66 1.34 -9.02 -13.57
N ASN A 67 1.36 -8.91 -14.91
CA ASN A 67 0.17 -8.59 -15.69
C ASN A 67 -0.91 -9.68 -15.59
N ALA A 68 -0.50 -10.96 -15.57
CA ALA A 68 -1.44 -12.07 -15.41
C ALA A 68 -2.13 -12.05 -14.03
N ILE A 69 -1.39 -11.75 -12.95
CA ILE A 69 -1.95 -11.61 -11.60
C ILE A 69 -2.86 -10.38 -11.51
N ALA A 70 -2.46 -9.27 -12.13
CA ALA A 70 -3.26 -8.05 -12.16
C ALA A 70 -4.52 -8.17 -13.04
N GLY A 71 -4.59 -9.18 -13.91
CA GLY A 71 -5.66 -9.31 -14.91
C GLY A 71 -5.68 -8.17 -15.93
N ASP A 72 -4.60 -7.38 -16.00
CA ASP A 72 -4.48 -6.16 -16.82
C ASP A 72 -3.01 -5.89 -17.17
N GLN A 73 -2.77 -5.11 -18.22
CA GLN A 73 -1.43 -4.77 -18.69
C GLN A 73 -0.87 -3.57 -17.93
N ILE A 74 -0.43 -3.79 -16.69
CA ILE A 74 0.02 -2.74 -15.78
C ILE A 74 1.54 -2.50 -15.79
N ALA A 75 2.33 -3.50 -16.21
CA ALA A 75 3.77 -3.44 -16.40
C ALA A 75 4.14 -3.65 -17.88
N GLU A 76 5.14 -2.91 -18.38
CA GLU A 76 5.69 -3.13 -19.71
C GLU A 76 6.46 -4.46 -19.76
N THR A 77 6.19 -5.28 -20.77
CA THR A 77 6.86 -6.57 -21.01
C THR A 77 8.06 -6.46 -21.94
N SER A 78 8.45 -5.26 -22.36
CA SER A 78 9.49 -5.04 -23.36
C SER A 78 10.91 -5.29 -22.81
N GLU A 79 11.82 -5.75 -23.67
CA GLU A 79 13.24 -5.96 -23.35
C GLU A 79 14.00 -4.64 -23.08
N MET A 80 13.41 -3.48 -23.45
CA MET A 80 14.03 -2.16 -23.30
C MET A 80 13.72 -1.61 -21.90
N ARG A 81 14.51 -2.05 -20.94
CA ARG A 81 14.28 -1.76 -19.51
C ARG A 81 14.62 -0.31 -19.19
N PRO A 82 13.70 0.49 -18.65
CA PRO A 82 14.10 1.64 -17.85
C PRO A 82 14.96 1.09 -16.70
N CYS A 83 16.17 1.62 -16.54
CA CYS A 83 17.07 1.31 -15.42
C CYS A 83 16.52 1.87 -14.10
N THR A 84 15.31 1.48 -13.70
CA THR A 84 14.83 1.73 -12.35
C THR A 84 15.48 0.71 -11.45
N ALA A 85 16.65 1.07 -10.95
CA ALA A 85 17.41 0.25 -10.02
C ALA A 85 16.76 0.18 -8.62
N VAL A 86 15.48 0.54 -8.50
CA VAL A 86 14.66 0.55 -7.27
C VAL A 86 13.32 -0.17 -7.54
N PRO A 87 12.72 -0.85 -6.55
CA PRO A 87 11.45 -1.57 -6.70
C PRO A 87 10.32 -0.71 -7.25
N MET A 88 9.47 -1.29 -8.10
CA MET A 88 8.21 -0.70 -8.55
C MET A 88 7.07 -1.33 -7.74
N VAL A 89 6.22 -0.50 -7.15
CA VAL A 89 5.09 -0.89 -6.30
C VAL A 89 3.79 -0.50 -6.99
N TYR A 90 3.04 -1.49 -7.47
CA TYR A 90 1.72 -1.33 -8.04
C TYR A 90 0.67 -1.55 -6.95
N HIS A 91 -0.29 -0.64 -6.80
CA HIS A 91 -1.23 -0.68 -5.68
C HIS A 91 -2.63 -0.16 -6.05
N PRO A 92 -3.69 -0.52 -5.31
CA PRO A 92 -5.01 0.08 -5.45
C PRO A 92 -4.96 1.61 -5.25
N PRO A 93 -5.75 2.41 -5.97
CA PRO A 93 -5.94 3.82 -5.63
C PRO A 93 -6.43 3.96 -4.18
N GLY A 94 -5.74 4.76 -3.38
CA GLY A 94 -6.07 4.98 -1.96
C GLY A 94 -5.57 3.92 -0.99
N ALA A 95 -4.82 2.90 -1.46
CA ALA A 95 -4.17 1.94 -0.58
C ALA A 95 -3.19 2.63 0.38
N ARG A 96 -3.25 2.25 1.67
CA ARG A 96 -2.34 2.72 2.71
C ARG A 96 -1.34 1.61 3.01
N PHE A 97 -0.07 1.85 2.74
CA PHE A 97 1.02 0.92 3.02
C PHE A 97 2.27 1.71 3.40
N HIS A 98 3.10 1.13 4.27
CA HIS A 98 4.31 1.77 4.78
C HIS A 98 5.54 0.94 4.41
N PHE A 99 6.22 1.33 3.32
CA PHE A 99 7.60 0.91 3.09
C PHE A 99 8.52 2.00 3.67
N ASP A 100 9.48 1.62 4.52
CA ASP A 100 10.38 2.57 5.16
C ASP A 100 11.15 3.38 4.10
N ALA A 101 10.91 4.69 4.03
CA ALA A 101 11.53 5.59 3.06
C ALA A 101 12.89 6.13 3.56
N PRO A 102 13.94 6.23 2.72
CA PRO A 102 14.98 7.21 2.92
C PRO A 102 14.53 8.56 2.35
N ASP A 103 14.70 9.63 3.12
CA ASP A 103 14.20 10.96 2.78
C ASP A 103 15.28 11.86 2.14
N ALA A 104 14.79 12.98 1.60
CA ALA A 104 15.41 14.22 1.13
C ALA A 104 15.96 14.32 -0.31
N ALA A 105 16.32 13.22 -1.02
CA ALA A 105 16.65 13.30 -2.46
C ALA A 105 16.63 11.97 -3.27
N GLY A 106 16.33 10.81 -2.67
CA GLY A 106 16.56 9.49 -3.28
C GLY A 106 15.42 8.51 -3.05
N GLU A 107 14.60 8.28 -4.07
CA GLU A 107 13.48 7.33 -4.08
C GLU A 107 13.98 5.89 -3.83
N SER A 108 13.54 5.24 -2.76
CA SER A 108 13.86 3.82 -2.50
C SER A 108 12.96 2.83 -3.24
N TRP A 109 11.87 3.32 -3.84
CA TRP A 109 10.92 2.58 -4.64
C TRP A 109 10.02 3.59 -5.38
N LYS A 110 9.28 3.13 -6.39
CA LYS A 110 8.33 3.94 -7.15
C LYS A 110 6.91 3.41 -7.01
N SER A 111 5.93 4.29 -6.83
CA SER A 111 4.52 3.93 -6.72
C SER A 111 3.79 4.07 -8.06
N VAL A 112 2.91 3.12 -8.37
CA VAL A 112 2.04 3.18 -9.55
C VAL A 112 0.62 2.77 -9.13
N PRO A 113 -0.32 3.71 -8.99
CA PRO A 113 -1.71 3.37 -8.67
C PRO A 113 -2.37 2.67 -9.86
N ARG A 114 -3.03 1.54 -9.61
CA ARG A 114 -3.72 0.71 -10.60
C ARG A 114 -5.06 0.24 -10.04
N SER A 115 -6.16 0.68 -10.67
CA SER A 115 -7.52 0.30 -10.28
C SER A 115 -7.83 -1.19 -10.46
N ALA A 116 -7.05 -1.91 -11.28
CA ALA A 116 -7.16 -3.36 -11.43
C ALA A 116 -6.79 -4.14 -10.15
N LEU A 117 -6.13 -3.48 -9.20
CA LEU A 117 -5.73 -4.06 -7.93
C LEU A 117 -6.73 -3.59 -6.86
N GLU A 118 -7.61 -4.47 -6.37
CA GLU A 118 -8.60 -4.11 -5.33
C GLU A 118 -8.06 -4.34 -3.91
N HIS A 119 -7.33 -5.43 -3.69
CA HIS A 119 -6.80 -5.85 -2.38
C HIS A 119 -5.36 -6.39 -2.46
N LEU A 120 -4.63 -5.97 -3.49
CA LEU A 120 -3.33 -6.56 -3.83
C LEU A 120 -2.32 -5.48 -4.12
N ILE A 121 -1.17 -5.54 -3.47
CA ILE A 121 0.01 -4.77 -3.84
C ILE A 121 0.98 -5.72 -4.54
N LEU A 122 1.40 -5.35 -5.75
CA LEU A 122 2.39 -6.09 -6.51
C LEU A 122 3.70 -5.29 -6.53
N ILE A 123 4.79 -5.94 -6.13
CA ILE A 123 6.12 -5.36 -6.14
C ILE A 123 6.94 -6.05 -7.23
N ASP A 124 7.35 -5.29 -8.24
CA ASP A 124 8.34 -5.72 -9.21
C ASP A 124 9.71 -5.28 -8.72
N THR A 125 10.56 -6.26 -8.39
CA THR A 125 11.93 -5.96 -7.96
C THR A 125 12.85 -5.88 -9.19
N PRO A 126 13.82 -4.94 -9.20
CA PRO A 126 14.84 -4.89 -10.25
C PRO A 126 15.62 -6.21 -10.25
N ASP A 127 16.18 -6.59 -11.40
CA ASP A 127 16.86 -7.89 -11.51
C ASP A 127 17.97 -7.99 -10.48
N SER A 128 17.92 -9.07 -9.70
CA SER A 128 18.90 -9.37 -8.63
C SER A 128 20.35 -9.28 -9.10
N ASP A 129 20.62 -9.59 -10.37
CA ASP A 129 21.97 -9.56 -10.98
C ASP A 129 22.48 -8.15 -11.30
N THR A 130 21.59 -7.15 -11.33
CA THR A 130 21.89 -5.77 -11.74
C THR A 130 21.75 -4.75 -10.62
N ILE A 131 21.43 -5.19 -9.40
CA ILE A 131 21.26 -4.31 -8.24
C ILE A 131 22.62 -3.78 -7.80
N VAL A 132 22.84 -2.48 -8.01
CA VAL A 132 24.01 -1.76 -7.47
C VAL A 132 23.92 -1.74 -5.94
N ARG A 133 25.06 -1.77 -5.23
CA ARG A 133 25.11 -1.91 -3.77
C ARG A 133 24.25 -0.87 -3.05
N GLU A 134 24.17 0.35 -3.59
CA GLU A 134 23.38 1.46 -3.05
C GLU A 134 21.87 1.15 -2.99
N HIS A 135 21.34 0.30 -3.87
CA HIS A 135 19.90 0.00 -3.93
C HIS A 135 19.53 -1.37 -3.35
N ARG A 136 20.53 -2.20 -3.02
CA ARG A 136 20.32 -3.52 -2.42
C ARG A 136 19.57 -3.45 -1.10
N GLU A 137 19.88 -2.45 -0.27
CA GLU A 137 19.20 -2.28 1.00
C GLU A 137 17.73 -1.87 0.83
N ALA A 138 17.42 -1.07 -0.19
CA ALA A 138 16.05 -0.68 -0.49
C ALA A 138 15.21 -1.89 -0.93
N VAL A 139 15.78 -2.76 -1.77
CA VAL A 139 15.14 -4.02 -2.17
C VAL A 139 14.92 -4.94 -0.96
N ILE A 140 15.92 -5.11 -0.10
CA ILE A 140 15.81 -5.94 1.11
C ILE A 140 14.70 -5.42 2.03
N ARG A 141 14.72 -4.12 2.37
CA ARG A 141 13.69 -3.50 3.23
C ARG A 141 12.28 -3.64 2.65
N THR A 142 12.16 -3.61 1.32
CA THR A 142 10.87 -3.80 0.64
C THR A 142 10.39 -5.25 0.78
N LEU A 143 11.28 -6.22 0.57
CA LEU A 143 10.98 -7.65 0.70
C LEU A 143 10.60 -8.05 2.13
N GLU A 144 11.19 -7.42 3.15
CA GLU A 144 10.84 -7.64 4.58
C GLU A 144 9.39 -7.26 4.92
N LYS A 145 8.73 -6.43 4.09
CA LYS A 145 7.34 -6.01 4.27
C LYS A 145 6.37 -6.82 3.40
N CYS A 146 6.85 -7.79 2.62
CA CYS A 146 6.01 -8.60 1.75
C CYS A 146 5.42 -9.80 2.51
N ASP A 147 4.15 -10.08 2.28
CA ASP A 147 3.47 -11.28 2.80
C ASP A 147 3.86 -12.53 2.00
N LEU A 148 4.16 -12.35 0.71
CA LEU A 148 4.54 -13.42 -0.21
C LEU A 148 5.65 -12.95 -1.15
N ILE A 149 6.62 -13.82 -1.39
CA ILE A 149 7.68 -13.62 -2.38
C ILE A 149 7.63 -14.78 -3.38
N ILE A 150 7.58 -14.45 -4.67
CA ILE A 150 7.62 -15.40 -5.78
C ILE A 150 8.98 -15.23 -6.48
N MET A 151 9.71 -16.34 -6.63
CA MET A 151 11.05 -16.41 -7.24
C MET A 151 11.05 -17.29 -8.49
#